data_AF-A0A9D6YVN8-F1
#
_entry.id   AF-A0A9D6YVN8-F1
#
_cell.length_a   1.000
_cell.length_b   1.000
_cell.length_c   1.000
_cell.angle_alpha   90.00
_cell.angle_beta   90.00
_cell.angle_gamma   90.00
#
_symmetry.space_group_name_H-M   'P 1'
#
loop_
_entity.id
_entity.type
_entity.pdbx_description
1 polymer ?
#
loop_
_entity_poly.entity_id
_entity_poly.type
_entity_poly.pdbx_seq_one_letter_code
_entity_poly.pdbx_strand_id
1 'polypeptide(L)'
;MNRQPAVAGRFYEGSPDLLKKEVGAFIEEGLKKERAIGIVSPHAGYVYSGRVAGAVYSRIIIPKTIILMGPNHTGIGSAVSV
;
A
#
# COMPACT_ATOMS: atom_id res chain seq x y z
N MET A 1 2.87 -0.85 -21.64
CA MET A 1 1.52 -1.19 -21.13
C MET A 1 1.26 -0.33 -19.90
N ASN A 2 0.13 0.36 -19.83
CA ASN A 2 -0.27 1.10 -18.64
C ASN A 2 -1.26 0.26 -17.83
N ARG A 3 -0.88 -0.18 -16.62
CA ARG A 3 -1.75 -0.98 -15.75
C ARG A 3 -2.76 -0.08 -15.04
N GLN A 4 -4.04 -0.25 -15.34
CA GLN A 4 -5.11 0.47 -14.64
C GLN A 4 -5.35 -0.09 -13.23
N PRO A 5 -5.85 0.72 -12.28
CA PRO A 5 -6.12 0.27 -10.92
C PRO A 5 -7.30 -0.70 -10.85
N ALA A 6 -7.00 -2.00 -10.81
CA ALA A 6 -8.00 -3.07 -10.96
C ALA A 6 -9.02 -3.21 -9.81
N VAL A 7 -8.76 -2.60 -8.64
CA VAL A 7 -9.61 -2.76 -7.43
C VAL A 7 -10.05 -1.42 -6.82
N ALA A 8 -9.82 -0.31 -7.53
CA ALA A 8 -10.32 1.01 -7.13
C ALA A 8 -11.86 1.00 -7.04
N GLY A 9 -12.42 1.62 -6.00
CA GLY A 9 -13.85 1.61 -5.70
C GLY A 9 -14.35 0.28 -5.09
N ARG A 10 -13.46 -0.68 -4.83
CA ARG A 10 -13.78 -1.93 -4.13
C ARG A 10 -12.95 -2.11 -2.86
N PHE A 11 -11.62 -2.00 -2.99
CA PHE A 11 -10.69 -2.20 -1.86
C PHE A 11 -10.35 -0.89 -1.17
N TYR A 12 -10.42 0.20 -1.90
CA TYR A 12 -10.13 1.56 -1.46
C TYR A 12 -10.94 2.53 -2.33
N GLU A 13 -11.00 3.79 -1.91
CA GLU A 13 -11.76 4.82 -2.61
C GLU A 13 -11.38 4.97 -4.09
N GLY A 14 -12.39 4.98 -4.97
CA GLY A 14 -12.18 5.07 -6.42
C GLY A 14 -11.82 6.48 -6.91
N SER A 15 -12.17 7.50 -6.14
CA SER A 15 -11.85 8.90 -6.43
C SER A 15 -10.48 9.26 -5.85
N PRO A 16 -9.59 9.91 -6.62
CA PRO A 16 -8.28 10.34 -6.13
C PRO A 16 -8.35 11.22 -4.88
N ASP A 17 -9.33 12.12 -4.78
CA ASP A 17 -9.44 13.04 -3.65
C ASP A 17 -10.01 12.36 -2.40
N LEU A 18 -10.96 11.43 -2.58
CA LEU A 18 -11.45 10.61 -1.49
C LEU A 18 -10.38 9.64 -0.99
N LEU A 19 -9.59 9.05 -1.90
CA LEU A 19 -8.47 8.18 -1.55
C LEU A 19 -7.39 8.92 -0.77
N LYS A 20 -7.03 10.15 -1.15
CA LYS A 20 -6.09 10.97 -0.37
C LYS A 20 -6.62 11.23 1.04
N LYS A 21 -7.92 11.55 1.18
CA LYS A 21 -8.55 11.75 2.48
C LYS A 21 -8.56 10.46 3.31
N GLU A 22 -8.92 9.33 2.70
CA GLU A 22 -8.95 8.01 3.34
C GLU A 22 -7.55 7.62 3.85
N VAL A 23 -6.52 7.69 2.99
CA VAL A 23 -5.14 7.38 3.38
C VAL A 23 -4.63 8.36 4.44
N GLY A 24 -4.92 9.66 4.29
CA GLY A 24 -4.54 10.69 5.27
C GLY A 24 -5.08 10.40 6.67
N ALA A 25 -6.28 9.82 6.78
CA ALA A 25 -6.86 9.42 8.07
C ALA A 25 -6.13 8.25 8.74
N PHE A 26 -5.24 7.55 8.03
CA PHE A 26 -4.40 6.47 8.59
C PHE A 26 -2.98 6.91 8.91
N ILE A 27 -2.55 8.08 8.45
CA ILE A 27 -1.19 8.58 8.67
C ILE A 27 -1.10 9.24 10.05
N GLU A 28 -0.21 8.70 10.88
CA GLU A 28 0.25 9.32 12.12
C GLU A 28 1.34 10.37 11.82
N GLU A 29 1.18 11.57 12.38
CA GLU A 29 2.14 12.67 12.27
C GLU A 29 3.08 12.74 13.49
N GLY A 30 4.20 13.46 13.35
CA GLY A 30 5.14 13.70 14.46
C GLY A 30 6.02 12.50 14.85
N LEU A 31 5.92 11.38 14.13
CA LEU A 31 6.74 10.20 14.39
C LEU A 31 8.15 10.34 13.83
N LYS A 32 9.13 9.80 14.56
CA LYS A 32 10.49 9.62 14.04
C LYS A 32 10.45 8.61 12.89
N LYS A 33 10.97 9.03 11.73
CA LYS A 33 11.07 8.16 10.54
C LYS A 33 12.43 7.48 10.47
N GLU A 34 12.42 6.24 10.04
CA GLU A 34 13.61 5.40 9.90
C GLU A 34 13.83 4.99 8.44
N ARG A 35 15.09 4.73 8.08
CA ARG A 35 15.43 4.15 6.78
C ARG A 35 15.28 2.63 6.89
N ALA A 36 14.17 2.11 6.35
CA ALA A 36 13.94 0.67 6.29
C ALA A 36 14.53 0.09 5.00
N ILE A 37 15.24 -1.04 5.09
CA ILE A 37 15.66 -1.84 3.92
C ILE A 37 14.44 -2.53 3.29
N GLY A 38 13.46 -2.91 4.11
CA GLY A 38 12.18 -3.47 3.67
C GLY A 38 11.11 -3.31 4.75
N ILE A 39 9.86 -3.39 4.33
CA ILE A 39 8.69 -3.41 5.22
C ILE A 39 7.76 -4.55 4.83
N VAL A 40 6.92 -4.96 5.78
CA VAL A 40 5.78 -5.84 5.52
C VAL A 40 4.53 -5.01 5.78
N SER A 41 3.63 -4.96 4.78
CA SER A 41 2.37 -4.24 4.87
C SER A 41 1.22 -5.17 4.45
N PRO A 42 0.06 -5.10 5.13
CA PRO A 42 -1.13 -5.81 4.68
C PRO A 42 -1.64 -5.25 3.34
N HIS A 43 -2.44 -6.05 2.64
CA HIS A 43 -3.01 -5.71 1.32
C HIS A 43 -4.52 -6.01 1.22
N ALA A 44 -5.22 -6.09 2.35
CA ALA A 44 -6.68 -6.17 2.36
C ALA A 44 -7.30 -4.80 2.02
N GLY A 45 -8.63 -4.76 1.92
CA GLY A 45 -9.36 -3.49 1.76
C GLY A 45 -9.05 -2.52 2.91
N TYR A 46 -8.97 -1.22 2.61
CA TYR A 46 -8.51 -0.18 3.53
C TYR A 46 -9.38 -0.03 4.78
N VAL A 47 -10.68 -0.33 4.67
CA VAL A 47 -11.58 -0.42 5.83
C VAL A 47 -11.09 -1.42 6.90
N TYR A 48 -10.37 -2.47 6.49
CA TYR A 48 -9.85 -3.50 7.38
C TYR A 48 -8.38 -3.26 7.77
N SER A 49 -7.53 -2.90 6.80
CA SER A 49 -6.08 -2.88 7.01
C SER A 49 -5.41 -1.51 6.90
N GLY A 50 -6.17 -0.45 6.60
CA GLY A 50 -5.64 0.89 6.34
C GLY A 50 -4.82 1.45 7.51
N ARG A 51 -5.34 1.33 8.74
CA ARG A 51 -4.62 1.78 9.96
C ARG A 51 -3.31 1.03 10.21
N VAL A 52 -3.28 -0.28 9.95
CA VAL A 52 -2.08 -1.09 10.12
C VAL A 52 -1.02 -0.69 9.09
N ALA A 53 -1.41 -0.49 7.83
CA ALA A 53 -0.52 0.03 6.80
C ALA A 53 -0.02 1.45 7.17
N GLY A 54 -0.91 2.33 7.61
CA GLY A 54 -0.59 3.69 8.04
C GLY A 54 0.46 3.73 9.15
N ALA A 55 0.34 2.87 10.17
CA ALA A 55 1.32 2.77 11.24
C ALA A 55 2.74 2.45 10.73
N VAL A 56 2.86 1.62 9.69
CA VAL A 56 4.15 1.32 9.04
C VAL A 56 4.64 2.51 8.22
N TYR A 57 3.81 3.03 7.32
CA TYR A 57 4.19 4.10 6.39
C TYR A 57 4.51 5.43 7.10
N SER A 58 3.90 5.70 8.25
CA SER A 58 4.23 6.88 9.06
C SER A 58 5.62 6.84 9.69
N ARG A 59 6.22 5.64 9.84
CA ARG A 59 7.50 5.44 10.54
C ARG A 59 8.68 5.24 9.59
N ILE A 60 8.48 5.29 8.28
CA ILE A 60 9.54 5.06 7.31
C ILE A 60 9.82 6.27 6.40
N ILE A 61 11.08 6.37 5.98
CA ILE A 61 11.50 7.22 4.87
C ILE A 61 11.32 6.41 3.59
N ILE A 62 10.31 6.75 2.78
CA ILE A 62 10.05 6.08 1.50
C ILE A 62 11.11 6.50 0.48
N PRO A 63 11.91 5.58 -0.07
CA PRO A 63 12.92 5.90 -1.08
C PRO A 63 12.28 6.18 -2.45
N LYS A 64 13.05 6.81 -3.34
CA LYS A 64 12.61 7.10 -4.72
C LYS A 64 12.29 5.83 -5.52
N THR A 65 13.02 4.75 -5.27
CA THR A 65 12.88 3.48 -5.98
C THR A 65 12.48 2.41 -4.96
N ILE A 66 11.40 1.70 -5.26
CA ILE A 66 10.85 0.62 -4.43
C ILE A 66 10.69 -0.65 -5.25
N ILE A 67 10.87 -1.80 -4.60
CA ILE A 67 10.46 -3.11 -5.15
C ILE A 67 9.21 -3.52 -4.35
N LEU A 68 8.07 -3.65 -5.03
CA LEU A 68 6.83 -4.12 -4.43
C LEU A 68 6.65 -5.61 -4.76
N MET A 69 6.66 -6.45 -3.74
CA MET A 69 6.46 -7.89 -3.87
C MET A 69 5.14 -8.28 -3.21
N GLY A 70 4.33 -9.06 -3.92
CA GLY A 70 3.07 -9.57 -3.40
C GLY A 70 2.80 -10.98 -3.93
N PRO A 71 2.03 -11.80 -3.19
CA PRO A 71 1.67 -13.13 -3.63
C PRO A 71 0.72 -13.08 -4.83
N ASN A 72 0.75 -14.14 -5.64
CA ASN A 72 -0.25 -14.37 -6.67
C ASN A 72 -1.43 -15.15 -6.09
N HIS A 73 -2.56 -14.47 -5.87
CA HIS A 73 -3.78 -15.08 -5.32
C HIS A 73 -4.58 -15.90 -6.34
N THR A 74 -4.23 -15.87 -7.63
CA THR A 74 -4.91 -16.70 -8.65
C THR A 74 -4.34 -18.12 -8.72
N GLY A 75 -3.10 -18.32 -8.26
CA GLY A 75 -2.36 -19.58 -8.42
C GLY A 75 -1.92 -19.88 -9.86
N ILE A 76 -2.15 -18.98 -10.83
CA ILE A 76 -1.84 -19.20 -12.24
C ILE A 76 -0.56 -18.45 -12.62
N GLY A 77 0.40 -19.14 -13.27
CA GLY A 77 1.60 -18.53 -13.84
C GLY A 77 2.91 -19.16 -13.34
N SER A 78 4.03 -18.50 -13.64
CA SER A 78 5.35 -18.87 -13.15
C SER A 78 5.53 -18.60 -11.65
N ALA A 79 6.56 -19.20 -11.04
CA ALA A 79 6.87 -19.00 -9.63
C ALA A 79 7.16 -17.53 -9.27
N VAL A 80 7.74 -16.77 -10.21
CA VAL A 80 7.96 -15.32 -10.11
C VAL A 80 7.60 -14.70 -11.47
N SER A 81 6.97 -13.53 -11.42
CA SER A 81 6.65 -12.69 -12.59
C SER A 81 7.01 -11.25 -12.28
N VAL A 82 7.47 -10.50 -13.28
CA VAL A 82 7.92 -9.11 -13.18
C VAL A 82 7.18 -8.25 -14.21
#